data_AF-A0AAJ0M9C1-F1
#
_entry.id   AF-A0AAJ0M9C1-F1
#
_cell.length_a   1.000
_cell.length_b   1.000
_cell.length_c   1.000
_cell.angle_alpha   90.00
_cell.angle_beta   90.00
_cell.angle_gamma   90.00
#
_symmetry.space_group_name_H-M   'P 1'
#
loop_
_entity.id
_entity.type
_entity.pdbx_description
1 polymer ?
#
loop_
_entity_poly.entity_id
_entity_poly.type
_entity_poly.pdbx_seq_one_letter_code
_entity_poly.pdbx_strand_id
1 'polypeptide(L)'
;MADQGGSAHGIARTSRVRTEEQRKVELDKIAKYRELEDQVRSGVARGDTSPGLFQLTSKLLRLNPEYYTVWNVRRRLLTSGLLSKSSAASSPLTVSLTASPTATTTPPSAALSSSSLSATQPSPASPTAGRSGTTADSPAGEGKVSAADATPEAAAAAGQKKDFDVLKSELEFTIPLLLDSPKCYWIWSYRLWLLQQVIDRLSVSMARRVWQEELGLASKMLTRDRRNFHAWGYRRHVVAQLESPRLGGESMVEAEFEYTTRMIRMDLSNFSAWHSRSKLIPRLLDERGADDSTRKGFLDEELGLIREALNVGPEDQSLWYYHQFLILNLVNPVGHPTLTPAFSLEDRVTYVTREIQDIKELLEDYDDVKLIYEALLEYTLYLGQLQGRKLDGAEKDELAEWLQKLKKLDPMRNGRWTELERECGLVEMEAFET
;
A
#
# COMPACT_ATOMS: atom_id res chain seq x y z
N MET A 1 18.36 -17.09 27.42
CA MET A 1 17.72 -17.67 26.21
C MET A 1 16.71 -16.66 25.70
N ALA A 2 16.75 -16.41 24.39
CA ALA A 2 16.33 -15.18 23.72
C ALA A 2 14.89 -14.73 23.98
N ASP A 3 14.76 -13.43 24.25
CA ASP A 3 13.56 -12.61 24.11
C ASP A 3 13.15 -12.62 22.62
N GLN A 4 12.21 -13.49 22.25
CA GLN A 4 11.65 -13.51 20.90
C GLN A 4 10.52 -12.48 20.80
N GLY A 5 10.92 -11.25 20.48
CA GLY A 5 10.30 -10.41 19.44
C GLY A 5 8.78 -10.40 19.35
N GLY A 6 8.09 -9.93 20.39
CA GLY A 6 6.84 -9.20 20.22
C GLY A 6 7.19 -7.72 20.07
N SER A 7 6.69 -7.05 19.02
CA SER A 7 7.05 -5.67 18.66
C SER A 7 6.90 -4.69 19.84
N ALA A 8 7.99 -4.47 20.57
CA ALA A 8 8.06 -3.60 21.74
C ALA A 8 8.31 -2.16 21.32
N HIS A 9 7.36 -1.57 20.60
CA HIS A 9 7.37 -0.13 20.33
C HIS A 9 6.59 0.60 21.44
N GLY A 10 7.20 1.64 22.02
CA GLY A 10 6.55 2.49 23.04
C GLY A 10 6.64 2.00 24.49
N ILE A 11 7.32 0.87 24.76
CA ILE A 11 7.61 0.48 26.15
C ILE A 11 8.84 1.26 26.61
N ALA A 12 8.63 2.23 27.50
CA ALA A 12 9.73 2.95 28.13
C ALA A 12 10.67 1.93 28.80
N ARG A 13 11.97 2.01 28.48
CA ARG A 13 13.02 1.18 29.10
C ARG A 13 13.26 1.67 30.53
N THR A 14 12.27 1.48 31.39
CA THR A 14 12.41 1.67 32.83
C THR A 14 12.89 0.35 33.42
N SER A 15 13.96 0.41 34.23
CA SER A 15 14.36 -0.66 35.14
C SER A 15 13.25 -0.88 36.18
N ARG A 16 12.17 -1.57 35.79
CA ARG A 16 11.13 -2.01 36.71
C ARG A 16 11.57 -3.35 37.30
N VAL A 17 11.93 -3.34 38.58
CA VAL A 17 12.03 -4.57 39.37
C VAL A 17 10.62 -5.16 39.43
N ARG A 18 10.39 -6.27 38.71
CA ARG A 18 9.10 -6.97 38.75
C ARG A 18 8.89 -7.55 40.15
N THR A 19 7.68 -7.42 40.69
CA THR A 19 7.37 -8.10 41.96
C THR A 19 7.34 -9.62 41.74
N GLU A 20 7.49 -10.40 42.81
CA GLU A 20 7.46 -11.87 42.71
C GLU A 20 6.09 -12.35 42.20
N GLU A 21 5.00 -11.66 42.56
CA GLU A 21 3.66 -11.93 42.06
C GLU A 21 3.57 -11.68 40.55
N GLN A 22 4.11 -10.56 40.06
CA GLN A 22 4.15 -10.25 38.61
C GLN A 22 4.96 -11.31 37.85
N ARG A 23 6.10 -11.72 38.41
CA ARG A 23 6.93 -12.79 37.84
C ARG A 23 6.19 -14.11 37.78
N LYS A 24 5.48 -14.49 38.86
CA LYS A 24 4.66 -15.71 38.90
C LYS A 24 3.55 -15.68 37.86
N VAL A 25 2.84 -14.55 37.72
CA VAL A 25 1.81 -14.37 36.69
C VAL A 25 2.38 -14.49 35.28
N GLU A 26 3.56 -13.93 35.01
CA GLU A 26 4.24 -14.08 33.72
C GLU A 26 4.66 -15.53 33.45
N LEU A 27 5.22 -16.23 34.44
CA LEU A 27 5.59 -17.64 34.32
C LEU A 27 4.37 -18.53 34.02
N ASP A 28 3.25 -18.28 34.68
CA ASP A 28 1.99 -19.01 34.42
C ASP A 28 1.48 -18.74 33.00
N LYS A 29 1.60 -17.50 32.50
CA LYS A 29 1.25 -17.16 31.10
C LYS A 29 2.16 -17.88 30.11
N ILE A 30 3.47 -17.91 30.36
CA ILE A 30 4.44 -18.60 29.52
C ILE A 30 4.17 -20.11 29.51
N ALA A 31 3.88 -20.71 30.65
CA ALA A 31 3.54 -22.12 30.75
C ALA A 31 2.31 -22.48 29.91
N LYS A 32 1.22 -21.70 30.04
CA LYS A 32 0.00 -21.87 29.24
C LYS A 32 0.25 -21.70 27.74
N TYR A 33 1.10 -20.73 27.36
CA TYR A 33 1.46 -20.52 25.96
C TYR A 33 2.23 -21.72 25.39
N ARG A 34 3.23 -22.24 26.13
CA ARG A 34 4.02 -23.40 25.72
C ARG A 34 3.18 -24.66 25.60
N GLU A 35 2.29 -24.90 26.55
CA GLU A 35 1.36 -26.03 26.51
C GLU A 35 0.48 -25.96 25.25
N LEU A 36 -0.06 -24.78 24.92
CA LEU A 36 -0.86 -24.58 23.72
C LEU A 36 -0.04 -24.81 22.44
N GLU A 37 1.21 -24.33 22.41
CA GLU A 37 2.12 -24.56 21.30
C GLU A 37 2.41 -26.06 21.11
N ASP A 38 2.69 -26.80 22.19
CA ASP A 38 2.97 -28.23 22.16
C ASP A 38 1.76 -29.04 21.69
N GLN A 39 0.54 -28.65 22.08
CA GLN A 39 -0.69 -29.26 21.58
C GLN A 39 -0.83 -29.08 20.06
N VAL A 40 -0.58 -27.87 19.54
CA VAL A 40 -0.60 -27.60 18.10
C VAL A 40 0.46 -28.42 17.38
N ARG A 41 1.70 -28.40 17.87
CA ARG A 41 2.83 -29.12 17.29
C ARG A 41 2.58 -30.62 17.23
N SER A 42 2.07 -31.19 18.33
CA SER A 42 1.76 -32.62 18.43
C SER A 42 0.60 -33.01 17.51
N GLY A 43 -0.44 -32.17 17.39
CA GLY A 43 -1.52 -32.37 16.43
C GLY A 43 -1.01 -32.39 14.99
N VAL A 44 -0.19 -31.42 14.61
CA VAL A 44 0.42 -31.34 13.28
C VAL A 44 1.30 -32.56 12.99
N ALA A 45 2.11 -33.01 13.95
CA ALA A 45 2.97 -34.19 13.79
C ALA A 45 2.17 -35.49 13.56
N ARG A 46 0.94 -35.57 14.09
CA ARG A 46 0.02 -36.70 13.84
C ARG A 46 -0.79 -36.58 12.56
N GLY A 47 -0.62 -35.50 11.78
CA GLY A 47 -1.43 -35.23 10.59
C GLY A 47 -2.89 -34.90 10.92
N ASP A 48 -3.17 -34.39 12.13
CA ASP A 48 -4.52 -34.03 12.56
C ASP A 48 -5.08 -32.89 11.69
N THR A 49 -6.26 -33.09 11.11
CA THR A 49 -7.00 -32.09 10.31
C THR A 49 -8.31 -31.69 10.99
N SER A 50 -8.47 -32.02 12.27
CA SER A 50 -9.70 -31.81 13.03
C SER A 50 -10.02 -30.34 13.25
N PRO A 51 -11.32 -30.01 13.44
CA PRO A 51 -11.74 -28.69 13.93
C PRO A 51 -11.08 -28.32 15.27
N GLY A 52 -10.73 -29.31 16.10
CA GLY A 52 -10.06 -29.10 17.38
C GLY A 52 -8.70 -28.45 17.20
N LEU A 53 -7.85 -28.99 16.32
CA LEU A 53 -6.55 -28.39 16.01
C LEU A 53 -6.70 -26.98 15.41
N PHE A 54 -7.71 -26.76 14.57
CA PHE A 54 -7.99 -25.43 14.01
C PHE A 54 -8.30 -24.40 15.12
N GLN A 55 -9.11 -24.77 16.13
CA GLN A 55 -9.38 -23.90 17.27
C GLN A 55 -8.15 -23.62 18.14
N LEU A 56 -7.23 -24.58 18.27
CA LEU A 56 -5.96 -24.35 18.95
C LEU A 56 -5.12 -23.28 18.24
N THR A 57 -5.08 -23.29 16.89
CA THR A 57 -4.43 -22.21 16.13
C THR A 57 -5.07 -20.85 16.40
N SER A 58 -6.41 -20.78 16.50
CA SER A 58 -7.13 -19.53 16.82
C SER A 58 -6.70 -18.97 18.18
N LYS A 59 -6.61 -19.84 19.20
CA LYS A 59 -6.17 -19.44 20.55
C LYS A 59 -4.73 -18.92 20.54
N LEU A 60 -3.84 -19.61 19.81
CA LEU A 60 -2.42 -19.28 19.78
C LEU A 60 -2.16 -17.96 19.04
N LEU A 61 -2.86 -17.71 17.95
CA LEU A 61 -2.76 -16.46 17.18
C LEU A 61 -3.37 -15.26 17.90
N ARG A 62 -4.38 -15.45 18.76
CA ARG A 62 -4.87 -14.39 19.65
C ARG A 62 -3.85 -14.00 20.72
N LEU A 63 -2.96 -14.92 21.11
CA LEU A 63 -1.88 -14.64 22.05
C LEU A 63 -0.65 -14.05 21.35
N ASN A 64 -0.32 -14.56 20.17
CA ASN A 64 0.85 -14.14 19.40
C ASN A 64 0.55 -14.19 17.88
N PRO A 65 0.07 -13.08 17.28
CA PRO A 65 -0.16 -13.03 15.84
C PRO A 65 1.14 -13.00 15.02
N GLU A 66 2.31 -12.77 15.63
CA GLU A 66 3.60 -12.80 14.94
C GLU A 66 4.12 -14.22 14.67
N TYR A 67 3.44 -15.25 15.20
CA TYR A 67 3.89 -16.62 15.04
C TYR A 67 3.56 -17.20 13.65
N TYR A 68 4.46 -16.94 12.68
CA TYR A 68 4.30 -17.32 11.27
C TYR A 68 3.96 -18.81 11.04
N THR A 69 4.57 -19.73 11.81
CA THR A 69 4.34 -21.17 11.67
C THR A 69 2.88 -21.54 11.90
N VAL A 70 2.22 -20.87 12.85
CA VAL A 70 0.82 -21.14 13.19
C VAL A 70 -0.11 -20.67 12.08
N TRP A 71 0.18 -19.54 11.42
CA TRP A 71 -0.52 -19.13 10.20
C TRP A 71 -0.38 -20.17 9.08
N ASN A 72 0.81 -20.76 8.90
CA ASN A 72 1.03 -21.84 7.93
C ASN A 72 0.24 -23.11 8.25
N VAL A 73 0.17 -23.48 9.54
CA VAL A 73 -0.68 -24.60 9.98
C VAL A 73 -2.14 -24.29 9.69
N ARG A 74 -2.62 -23.09 10.04
CA ARG A 74 -4.00 -22.67 9.81
C ARG A 74 -4.38 -22.70 8.32
N ARG A 75 -3.53 -22.20 7.42
CA ARG A 75 -3.72 -22.29 5.96
C ARG A 75 -3.90 -23.72 5.47
N ARG A 76 -3.05 -24.64 5.95
CA ARG A 76 -3.12 -26.06 5.58
C ARG A 76 -4.42 -26.68 6.04
N LEU A 77 -4.81 -26.47 7.30
CA LEU A 77 -6.07 -26.98 7.86
C LEU A 77 -7.29 -26.46 7.12
N LEU A 78 -7.29 -25.18 6.75
CA LEU A 78 -8.38 -24.59 5.98
C LEU A 78 -8.51 -25.25 4.59
N THR A 79 -7.37 -25.48 3.93
CA THR A 79 -7.32 -26.06 2.57
C THR A 79 -7.66 -27.55 2.56
N SER A 80 -7.13 -28.33 3.51
CA SER A 80 -7.36 -29.78 3.57
C SER A 80 -8.69 -30.15 4.21
N GLY A 81 -9.27 -29.27 5.02
CA GLY A 81 -10.53 -29.49 5.74
C GLY A 81 -11.69 -28.69 5.16
N LEU A 82 -11.91 -27.49 5.70
CA LEU A 82 -13.13 -26.71 5.50
C LEU A 82 -13.38 -26.31 4.04
N LEU A 83 -12.32 -26.07 3.27
CA LEU A 83 -12.34 -25.71 1.85
C LEU A 83 -11.93 -26.88 0.92
N SER A 84 -11.95 -28.12 1.41
CA SER A 84 -11.65 -29.29 0.56
C SER A 84 -12.68 -29.41 -0.57
N LYS A 85 -12.20 -29.66 -1.80
CA LYS A 85 -13.08 -29.99 -2.92
C LYS A 85 -13.73 -31.35 -2.61
N SER A 86 -15.05 -31.44 -2.71
CA SER A 86 -15.74 -32.73 -2.62
C SER A 86 -15.14 -33.66 -3.68
N SER A 87 -14.62 -34.82 -3.25
CA SER A 87 -14.06 -35.83 -4.14
C SER A 87 -15.17 -36.47 -4.97
N ALA A 88 -15.64 -35.76 -5.99
CA ALA A 88 -16.44 -36.29 -7.08
C ALA A 88 -15.67 -36.07 -8.39
N ALA A 89 -14.51 -36.73 -8.49
CA ALA A 89 -13.78 -37.12 -9.71
C ALA A 89 -12.31 -37.40 -9.34
N SER A 90 -12.04 -38.53 -8.69
CA SER A 90 -10.68 -39.08 -8.65
C SER A 90 -10.55 -40.05 -9.82
N SER A 91 -9.85 -39.63 -10.88
CA SER A 91 -9.16 -40.56 -11.77
C SER A 91 -7.70 -40.60 -11.34
N PRO A 92 -7.09 -41.79 -11.18
CA PRO A 92 -5.75 -41.90 -10.63
C PRO A 92 -4.71 -41.63 -11.72
N LEU A 93 -3.80 -40.70 -11.46
CA LEU A 93 -2.56 -40.58 -12.23
C LEU A 93 -1.37 -40.80 -11.30
N THR A 94 -0.81 -41.99 -11.45
CA THR A 94 0.49 -42.45 -10.98
C THR A 94 1.59 -41.63 -11.63
N VAL A 95 2.43 -40.89 -10.88
CA VAL A 95 3.84 -40.67 -11.25
C VAL A 95 4.72 -40.49 -10.01
N SER A 96 5.85 -41.16 -10.11
CA SER A 96 7.01 -41.36 -9.23
C SER A 96 7.69 -40.14 -8.63
N LEU A 97 8.29 -40.42 -7.47
CA LEU A 97 9.35 -39.64 -6.80
C LEU A 97 10.61 -39.56 -7.65
N THR A 98 11.19 -38.36 -7.80
CA THR A 98 12.65 -38.13 -7.82
C THR A 98 12.96 -36.72 -7.31
N ALA A 99 14.11 -36.56 -6.66
CA ALA A 99 14.47 -35.43 -5.81
C ALA A 99 15.60 -34.57 -6.41
N SER A 100 15.52 -33.24 -6.14
CA SER A 100 16.62 -32.26 -5.88
C SER A 100 17.53 -31.80 -7.05
N PRO A 101 18.35 -30.72 -6.90
CA PRO A 101 18.08 -29.37 -6.35
C PRO A 101 18.72 -28.19 -7.17
N THR A 102 18.50 -26.94 -6.72
CA THR A 102 19.40 -25.74 -6.77
C THR A 102 19.19 -24.63 -7.85
N ALA A 103 19.34 -23.39 -7.34
CA ALA A 103 19.93 -22.17 -7.93
C ALA A 103 19.02 -21.10 -8.58
N THR A 104 18.93 -19.96 -7.87
CA THR A 104 19.22 -18.56 -8.27
C THR A 104 19.19 -18.22 -9.77
N THR A 105 18.46 -17.18 -10.17
CA THR A 105 18.96 -15.83 -10.60
C THR A 105 17.81 -15.00 -11.22
N THR A 106 17.91 -13.70 -11.05
CA THR A 106 17.03 -12.59 -11.49
C THR A 106 17.10 -12.32 -13.04
N PRO A 107 16.45 -11.26 -13.59
CA PRO A 107 15.49 -11.25 -14.70
C PRO A 107 16.12 -10.97 -16.10
N PRO A 108 15.36 -10.75 -17.20
CA PRO A 108 14.93 -9.38 -17.54
C PRO A 108 13.65 -9.22 -18.39
N SER A 109 13.28 -7.94 -18.55
CA SER A 109 12.37 -7.30 -19.50
C SER A 109 12.45 -7.77 -20.96
N ALA A 110 11.34 -7.66 -21.72
CA ALA A 110 11.21 -6.77 -22.88
C ALA A 110 9.92 -7.00 -23.69
N ALA A 111 9.30 -5.87 -24.07
CA ALA A 111 8.74 -5.54 -25.38
C ALA A 111 7.57 -6.35 -25.98
N LEU A 112 6.40 -5.69 -25.97
CA LEU A 112 5.64 -5.21 -27.14
C LEU A 112 5.62 -6.09 -28.40
N SER A 113 4.41 -6.42 -28.86
CA SER A 113 3.88 -5.85 -30.11
C SER A 113 2.40 -6.15 -30.35
N SER A 114 1.80 -5.17 -30.99
CA SER A 114 0.41 -4.84 -31.28
C SER A 114 -0.19 -5.55 -32.50
N SER A 115 -1.53 -5.40 -32.64
CA SER A 115 -2.38 -5.29 -33.86
C SER A 115 -3.54 -6.28 -33.81
N SER A 116 -4.80 -6.00 -34.14
CA SER A 116 -5.55 -4.83 -34.60
C SER A 116 -6.97 -5.34 -34.91
N LEU A 117 -8.04 -4.55 -34.68
CA LEU A 117 -9.19 -4.31 -35.59
C LEU A 117 -10.49 -3.93 -34.85
N SER A 118 -10.82 -2.65 -35.00
CA SER A 118 -12.07 -2.01 -35.42
C SER A 118 -13.45 -2.57 -35.03
N ALA A 119 -14.16 -1.73 -34.26
CA ALA A 119 -15.49 -1.13 -34.50
C ALA A 119 -16.68 -2.03 -34.92
N THR A 120 -17.79 -1.98 -34.18
CA THR A 120 -19.05 -1.30 -34.58
C THR A 120 -20.03 -1.22 -33.38
N GLN A 121 -20.66 -0.05 -33.17
CA GLN A 121 -21.92 0.17 -32.42
C GLN A 121 -23.15 -0.05 -33.36
N PRO A 122 -24.44 0.16 -32.99
CA PRO A 122 -25.09 0.52 -31.71
C PRO A 122 -26.32 -0.34 -31.30
N SER A 123 -26.82 -0.07 -30.09
CA SER A 123 -28.18 -0.22 -29.51
C SER A 123 -29.34 0.09 -30.50
N PRO A 124 -30.66 -0.23 -30.26
CA PRO A 124 -31.39 0.16 -29.03
C PRO A 124 -32.64 -0.66 -28.59
N ALA A 125 -33.19 -0.19 -27.45
CA ALA A 125 -34.62 -0.16 -27.05
C ALA A 125 -35.14 -1.21 -26.06
N SER A 126 -35.33 -0.76 -24.81
CA SER A 126 -36.51 -1.06 -23.97
C SER A 126 -37.74 -0.33 -24.55
N PRO A 127 -39.00 -0.72 -24.27
CA PRO A 127 -39.61 -0.32 -22.98
C PRO A 127 -40.79 -1.19 -22.45
N THR A 128 -41.14 -0.88 -21.20
CA THR A 128 -42.51 -0.82 -20.63
C THR A 128 -42.98 -1.93 -19.68
N ALA A 129 -43.52 -1.42 -18.57
CA ALA A 129 -44.12 -2.04 -17.42
C ALA A 129 -45.42 -2.83 -17.69
N GLY A 130 -45.73 -3.76 -16.79
CA GLY A 130 -47.01 -4.45 -16.70
C GLY A 130 -47.20 -5.07 -15.32
N ARG A 131 -48.36 -4.82 -14.71
CA ARG A 131 -48.68 -4.85 -13.29
C ARG A 131 -49.42 -6.13 -12.89
N SER A 132 -49.20 -6.57 -11.64
CA SER A 132 -50.05 -7.37 -10.72
C SER A 132 -51.00 -8.45 -11.24
N GLY A 133 -50.86 -9.65 -10.66
CA GLY A 133 -51.91 -10.65 -10.52
C GLY A 133 -51.65 -11.52 -9.28
N THR A 134 -52.49 -11.34 -8.26
CA THR A 134 -52.52 -12.08 -7.00
C THR A 134 -53.34 -13.35 -7.17
N THR A 135 -52.83 -14.50 -6.73
CA THR A 135 -53.63 -15.60 -6.17
C THR A 135 -52.81 -16.33 -5.13
N ALA A 136 -53.34 -16.36 -3.91
CA ALA A 136 -52.86 -17.16 -2.80
C ALA A 136 -53.30 -18.60 -2.97
N ASP A 137 -52.41 -19.54 -2.69
CA ASP A 137 -52.78 -20.81 -2.06
C ASP A 137 -51.56 -21.38 -1.31
N SER A 138 -51.82 -21.91 -0.12
CA SER A 138 -50.91 -22.62 0.78
C SER A 138 -51.79 -23.45 1.72
N PRO A 139 -51.29 -24.51 2.39
CA PRO A 139 -50.05 -25.26 2.18
C PRO A 139 -50.30 -26.79 2.13
N ALA A 140 -49.44 -27.56 1.46
CA ALA A 140 -49.32 -28.99 1.75
C ALA A 140 -47.96 -29.53 1.31
N GLY A 141 -47.26 -30.20 2.24
CA GLY A 141 -46.19 -31.13 1.89
C GLY A 141 -44.81 -30.73 2.41
N GLU A 142 -44.56 -31.00 3.69
CA GLU A 142 -43.20 -31.20 4.20
C GLU A 142 -42.58 -32.44 3.52
N GLY A 143 -41.96 -32.22 2.36
CA GLY A 143 -41.06 -33.17 1.72
C GLY A 143 -39.63 -32.88 2.13
N LYS A 144 -39.09 -33.69 3.04
CA LYS A 144 -37.66 -33.69 3.38
C LYS A 144 -36.87 -34.18 2.16
N VAL A 145 -36.52 -33.26 1.25
CA VAL A 145 -35.67 -33.58 0.09
C VAL A 145 -34.30 -33.98 0.63
N SER A 146 -34.00 -35.27 0.54
CA SER A 146 -32.68 -35.78 0.84
C SER A 146 -31.69 -35.15 -0.14
N ALA A 147 -30.50 -34.79 0.32
CA ALA A 147 -29.47 -34.11 -0.47
C ALA A 147 -28.93 -34.94 -1.67
N ALA A 148 -29.51 -36.11 -1.96
CA ALA A 148 -29.10 -37.02 -3.01
C ALA A 148 -29.69 -36.69 -4.40
N ASP A 149 -30.70 -35.81 -4.51
CA ASP A 149 -31.39 -35.48 -5.78
C ASP A 149 -31.18 -34.02 -6.26
N ALA A 150 -30.18 -33.32 -5.73
CA ALA A 150 -29.90 -31.94 -6.15
C ALA A 150 -29.33 -31.89 -7.57
N THR A 151 -29.85 -30.99 -8.41
CA THR A 151 -29.27 -30.71 -9.73
C THR A 151 -27.82 -30.26 -9.59
N PRO A 152 -26.94 -30.53 -10.58
CA PRO A 152 -25.54 -30.13 -10.53
C PRO A 152 -25.34 -28.62 -10.24
N GLU A 153 -26.25 -27.78 -10.72
CA GLU A 153 -26.27 -26.34 -10.46
C GLU A 153 -26.60 -26.01 -9.00
N ALA A 154 -27.59 -26.68 -8.40
CA ALA A 154 -27.94 -26.49 -6.99
C ALA A 154 -26.82 -26.97 -6.06
N ALA A 155 -26.15 -28.07 -6.39
CA ALA A 155 -24.99 -28.57 -5.66
C ALA A 155 -23.79 -27.61 -5.76
N ALA A 156 -23.53 -27.04 -6.95
CA ALA A 156 -22.47 -26.05 -7.16
C ALA A 156 -22.76 -24.74 -6.40
N ALA A 157 -24.01 -24.27 -6.41
CA ALA A 157 -24.44 -23.09 -5.66
C ALA A 157 -24.32 -23.30 -4.13
N ALA A 158 -24.69 -24.49 -3.63
CA ALA A 158 -24.50 -24.85 -2.23
C ALA A 158 -23.02 -24.91 -1.83
N GLY A 159 -22.16 -25.42 -2.72
CA GLY A 159 -20.70 -25.43 -2.55
C GLY A 159 -20.11 -24.03 -2.45
N GLN A 160 -20.48 -23.13 -3.38
CA GLN A 160 -20.03 -21.73 -3.34
C GLN A 160 -20.50 -20.99 -2.08
N LYS A 161 -21.74 -21.23 -1.64
CA LYS A 161 -22.27 -20.64 -0.40
C LYS A 161 -21.46 -21.10 0.82
N LYS A 162 -21.18 -22.41 0.93
CA LYS A 162 -20.34 -22.96 1.99
C LYS A 162 -18.95 -22.33 1.99
N ASP A 163 -18.29 -22.28 0.83
CA ASP A 163 -16.95 -21.69 0.71
C ASP A 163 -16.96 -20.19 1.09
N PHE A 164 -18.01 -19.45 0.69
CA PHE A 164 -18.21 -18.06 1.09
C PHE A 164 -18.33 -17.90 2.61
N ASP A 165 -19.16 -18.70 3.27
CA ASP A 165 -19.37 -18.62 4.72
C ASP A 165 -18.07 -18.90 5.49
N VAL A 166 -17.29 -19.89 5.04
CA VAL A 166 -15.97 -20.22 5.63
C VAL A 166 -14.98 -19.08 5.43
N LEU A 167 -14.83 -18.57 4.20
CA LEU A 167 -13.89 -17.49 3.89
C LEU A 167 -14.25 -16.20 4.62
N LYS A 168 -15.54 -15.86 4.69
CA LYS A 168 -16.05 -14.70 5.43
C LYS A 168 -15.74 -14.82 6.91
N SER A 169 -16.03 -15.97 7.53
CA SER A 169 -15.71 -16.21 8.94
C SER A 169 -14.21 -16.06 9.22
N GLU A 170 -13.35 -16.51 8.31
CA GLU A 170 -11.90 -16.36 8.44
C GLU A 170 -11.43 -14.91 8.28
N LEU A 171 -12.02 -14.15 7.34
CA LEU A 171 -11.75 -12.72 7.23
C LEU A 171 -12.17 -11.99 8.51
N GLU A 172 -13.34 -12.32 9.08
CA GLU A 172 -13.82 -11.76 10.35
C GLU A 172 -12.91 -12.12 11.53
N PHE A 173 -12.37 -13.34 11.57
CA PHE A 173 -11.40 -13.76 12.58
C PHE A 173 -10.15 -12.86 12.59
N THR A 174 -9.69 -12.37 11.43
CA THR A 174 -8.51 -11.49 11.36
C THR A 174 -8.77 -10.07 11.88
N ILE A 175 -10.01 -9.60 11.93
CA ILE A 175 -10.34 -8.22 12.30
C ILE A 175 -9.85 -7.85 13.70
N PRO A 176 -10.19 -8.57 14.78
CA PRO A 176 -9.70 -8.22 16.11
C PRO A 176 -8.16 -8.26 16.19
N LEU A 177 -7.53 -9.21 15.49
CA LEU A 177 -6.07 -9.30 15.43
C LEU A 177 -5.45 -8.08 14.73
N LEU A 178 -6.06 -7.58 13.65
CA LEU A 178 -5.62 -6.35 12.98
C LEU A 178 -5.81 -5.12 13.87
N LEU A 179 -6.88 -5.05 14.67
CA LEU A 179 -7.12 -3.93 15.57
C LEU A 179 -6.13 -3.88 16.73
N ASP A 180 -5.68 -5.04 17.20
CA ASP A 180 -4.71 -5.18 18.29
C ASP A 180 -3.26 -5.08 17.80
N SER A 181 -2.97 -5.65 16.63
CA SER A 181 -1.63 -5.74 16.02
C SER A 181 -1.63 -5.26 14.56
N PRO A 182 -1.95 -3.98 14.29
CA PRO A 182 -2.16 -3.44 12.94
C PRO A 182 -0.90 -3.43 12.04
N LYS A 183 0.27 -3.66 12.63
CA LYS A 183 1.57 -3.73 11.94
C LYS A 183 2.13 -5.15 11.84
N CYS A 184 1.35 -6.17 12.24
CA CYS A 184 1.78 -7.55 12.08
C CYS A 184 1.67 -7.98 10.62
N TYR A 185 2.82 -8.24 10.00
CA TYR A 185 2.91 -8.64 8.59
C TYR A 185 2.08 -9.90 8.28
N TRP A 186 2.08 -10.88 9.18
CA TRP A 186 1.47 -12.18 8.95
C TRP A 186 -0.06 -12.13 8.88
N ILE A 187 -0.70 -11.19 9.58
CA ILE A 187 -2.14 -11.00 9.49
C ILE A 187 -2.51 -10.48 8.09
N TRP A 188 -1.82 -9.44 7.62
CA TRP A 188 -2.03 -8.89 6.27
C TRP A 188 -1.74 -9.94 5.18
N SER A 189 -0.65 -10.71 5.33
CA SER A 189 -0.28 -11.78 4.40
C SER A 189 -1.33 -12.91 4.37
N TYR A 190 -1.82 -13.36 5.53
CA TYR A 190 -2.87 -14.37 5.61
C TYR A 190 -4.17 -13.89 4.98
N ARG A 191 -4.53 -12.63 5.22
CA ARG A 191 -5.73 -12.00 4.67
C ARG A 191 -5.66 -11.90 3.14
N LEU A 192 -4.54 -11.50 2.55
CA LEU A 192 -4.33 -11.54 1.10
C LEU A 192 -4.46 -12.97 0.53
N TRP A 193 -3.94 -13.97 1.24
CA TRP A 193 -4.10 -15.36 0.83
C TRP A 193 -5.58 -15.80 0.83
N LEU A 194 -6.36 -15.44 1.85
CA LEU A 194 -7.81 -15.70 1.89
C LEU A 194 -8.51 -15.06 0.70
N LEU A 195 -8.15 -13.83 0.35
CA LEU A 195 -8.74 -13.13 -0.79
C LEU A 195 -8.39 -13.77 -2.14
N GLN A 196 -7.24 -14.41 -2.27
CA GLN A 196 -6.97 -15.23 -3.44
C GLN A 196 -7.92 -16.43 -3.51
N GLN A 197 -8.22 -17.08 -2.38
CA GLN A 197 -9.20 -18.16 -2.31
C GLN A 197 -10.62 -17.68 -2.66
N VAL A 198 -10.97 -16.44 -2.29
CA VAL A 198 -12.24 -15.80 -2.68
C VAL A 198 -12.38 -15.71 -4.20
N ILE A 199 -11.32 -15.33 -4.93
CA ILE A 199 -11.35 -15.30 -6.41
C ILE A 199 -11.45 -16.70 -6.99
N ASP A 200 -10.68 -17.66 -6.44
CA ASP A 200 -10.55 -18.99 -7.03
C ASP A 200 -11.78 -19.88 -6.81
N ARG A 201 -12.64 -19.54 -5.83
CA ARG A 201 -13.71 -20.43 -5.35
C ARG A 201 -15.11 -19.87 -5.49
N LEU A 202 -15.26 -18.56 -5.60
CA LEU A 202 -16.56 -17.92 -5.68
C LEU A 202 -16.82 -17.37 -7.08
N SER A 203 -18.09 -17.20 -7.42
CA SER A 203 -18.46 -16.44 -8.62
C SER A 203 -17.87 -15.02 -8.59
N VAL A 204 -17.61 -14.47 -9.78
CA VAL A 204 -17.01 -13.14 -9.95
C VAL A 204 -17.77 -12.06 -9.17
N SER A 205 -19.11 -12.11 -9.15
CA SER A 205 -19.95 -11.15 -8.43
C SER A 205 -19.77 -11.23 -6.91
N MET A 206 -19.74 -12.45 -6.35
CA MET A 206 -19.50 -12.66 -4.92
C MET A 206 -18.08 -12.25 -4.54
N ALA A 207 -17.08 -12.65 -5.34
CA ALA A 207 -15.69 -12.30 -5.11
C ALA A 207 -15.53 -10.77 -5.11
N ARG A 208 -16.01 -10.08 -6.16
CA ARG A 208 -15.94 -8.62 -6.27
C ARG A 208 -16.53 -7.92 -5.05
N ARG A 209 -17.68 -8.37 -4.55
CA ARG A 209 -18.31 -7.81 -3.34
C ARG A 209 -17.39 -7.93 -2.12
N VAL A 210 -16.79 -9.10 -1.90
CA VAL A 210 -15.84 -9.29 -0.79
C VAL A 210 -14.67 -8.31 -0.92
N TRP A 211 -14.02 -8.24 -2.09
CA TRP A 211 -12.91 -7.31 -2.32
C TRP A 211 -13.29 -5.82 -2.13
N GLN A 212 -14.53 -5.43 -2.43
CA GLN A 212 -15.04 -4.08 -2.13
C GLN A 212 -15.17 -3.83 -0.62
N GLU A 213 -15.62 -4.83 0.15
CA GLU A 213 -15.64 -4.75 1.62
C GLU A 213 -14.21 -4.60 2.19
N GLU A 214 -13.22 -5.25 1.58
CA GLU A 214 -11.80 -5.11 1.96
C GLU A 214 -11.25 -3.70 1.71
N LEU A 215 -11.69 -3.04 0.64
CA LEU A 215 -11.34 -1.64 0.39
C LEU A 215 -11.87 -0.73 1.50
N GLY A 216 -13.09 -1.03 1.98
CA GLY A 216 -13.70 -0.39 3.14
C GLY A 216 -12.91 -0.64 4.44
N LEU A 217 -12.42 -1.86 4.67
CA LEU A 217 -11.53 -2.12 5.81
C LEU A 217 -10.24 -1.30 5.70
N ALA A 218 -9.59 -1.31 4.52
CA ALA A 218 -8.36 -0.56 4.31
C ALA A 218 -8.54 0.93 4.65
N SER A 219 -9.67 1.53 4.21
CA SER A 219 -10.04 2.89 4.59
C SER A 219 -10.18 3.06 6.11
N LYS A 220 -10.87 2.16 6.81
CA LYS A 220 -11.03 2.23 8.28
C LYS A 220 -9.68 2.12 9.01
N MET A 221 -8.79 1.25 8.55
CA MET A 221 -7.45 1.09 9.12
C MET A 221 -6.61 2.36 8.93
N LEU A 222 -6.72 3.02 7.77
CA LEU A 222 -6.06 4.29 7.48
C LEU A 222 -6.68 5.49 8.21
N THR A 223 -7.98 5.45 8.53
CA THR A 223 -8.59 6.46 9.43
C THR A 223 -7.99 6.36 10.84
N ARG A 224 -7.69 5.14 11.32
CA ARG A 224 -7.11 4.92 12.65
C ARG A 224 -5.61 5.25 12.70
N ASP A 225 -4.84 4.80 11.71
CA ASP A 225 -3.43 5.14 11.55
C ASP A 225 -3.16 5.46 10.08
N ARG A 226 -3.22 6.76 9.78
CA ARG A 226 -3.05 7.35 8.46
C ARG A 226 -1.67 7.07 7.83
N ARG A 227 -0.67 6.70 8.65
CA ARG A 227 0.70 6.37 8.21
C ARG A 227 0.98 4.87 8.24
N ASN A 228 -0.03 4.02 8.45
CA ASN A 228 0.15 2.58 8.42
C ASN A 228 0.49 2.11 7.00
N PHE A 229 1.78 1.85 6.77
CA PHE A 229 2.26 1.44 5.45
C PHE A 229 1.68 0.08 5.01
N HIS A 230 1.37 -0.83 5.93
CA HIS A 230 0.75 -2.10 5.60
C HIS A 230 -0.66 -1.88 5.07
N ALA A 231 -1.45 -1.00 5.70
CA ALA A 231 -2.79 -0.66 5.25
C ALA A 231 -2.77 0.04 3.88
N TRP A 232 -1.83 0.94 3.63
CA TRP A 232 -1.63 1.55 2.30
C TRP A 232 -1.22 0.53 1.24
N GLY A 233 -0.28 -0.36 1.56
CA GLY A 233 0.13 -1.45 0.66
C GLY A 233 -1.01 -2.41 0.36
N TYR A 234 -1.77 -2.77 1.38
CA TYR A 234 -2.96 -3.61 1.25
C TYR A 234 -4.05 -2.94 0.40
N ARG A 235 -4.32 -1.65 0.61
CA ARG A 235 -5.25 -0.87 -0.22
C ARG A 235 -4.87 -0.93 -1.70
N ARG A 236 -3.59 -0.67 -2.04
CA ARG A 236 -3.11 -0.74 -3.42
C ARG A 236 -3.31 -2.12 -4.03
N HIS A 237 -3.05 -3.19 -3.27
CA HIS A 237 -3.29 -4.55 -3.75
C HIS A 237 -4.78 -4.83 -3.99
N VAL A 238 -5.65 -4.39 -3.07
CA VAL A 238 -7.11 -4.53 -3.22
C VAL A 238 -7.62 -3.79 -4.46
N VAL A 239 -7.18 -2.55 -4.67
CA VAL A 239 -7.53 -1.77 -5.88
C VAL A 239 -7.06 -2.47 -7.14
N ALA A 240 -5.79 -2.90 -7.20
CA ALA A 240 -5.26 -3.58 -8.38
C ALA A 240 -6.04 -4.86 -8.74
N GLN A 241 -6.54 -5.59 -7.74
CA GLN A 241 -7.38 -6.77 -7.98
C GLN A 241 -8.80 -6.40 -8.39
N LEU A 242 -9.39 -5.37 -7.79
CA LEU A 242 -10.70 -4.84 -8.17
C LEU A 242 -10.75 -4.26 -9.59
N GLU A 243 -9.63 -3.71 -10.09
CA GLU A 243 -9.42 -3.26 -11.47
C GLU A 243 -9.17 -4.44 -12.44
N SER A 244 -8.82 -5.62 -11.93
CA SER A 244 -8.42 -6.74 -12.78
C SER A 244 -9.59 -7.36 -13.55
N PRO A 245 -9.33 -7.94 -14.74
CA PRO A 245 -10.35 -8.70 -15.48
C PRO A 245 -10.95 -9.87 -14.69
N ARG A 246 -10.19 -10.44 -13.73
CA ARG A 246 -10.66 -11.55 -12.87
C ARG A 246 -11.86 -11.15 -12.02
N LEU A 247 -12.00 -9.87 -11.70
CA LEU A 247 -13.12 -9.31 -10.94
C LEU A 247 -14.04 -8.43 -11.80
N GLY A 248 -13.93 -8.51 -13.13
CA GLY A 248 -14.70 -7.65 -14.06
C GLY A 248 -14.49 -6.16 -13.76
N GLY A 249 -13.25 -5.80 -13.47
CA GLY A 249 -12.87 -4.47 -13.03
C GLY A 249 -12.74 -3.44 -14.13
N GLU A 250 -12.86 -2.18 -13.72
CA GLU A 250 -12.51 -1.00 -14.49
C GLU A 250 -11.55 -0.16 -13.64
N SER A 251 -10.87 0.80 -14.27
CA SER A 251 -9.94 1.68 -13.56
C SER A 251 -10.61 2.39 -12.40
N MET A 252 -9.92 2.44 -11.27
CA MET A 252 -10.29 3.16 -10.07
C MET A 252 -9.36 4.37 -9.85
N VAL A 253 -8.57 4.78 -10.85
CA VAL A 253 -7.56 5.85 -10.70
C VAL A 253 -8.17 7.15 -10.18
N GLU A 254 -9.34 7.55 -10.67
CA GLU A 254 -10.05 8.75 -10.23
C GLU A 254 -10.47 8.66 -8.77
N ALA A 255 -11.07 7.53 -8.37
CA ALA A 255 -11.53 7.30 -7.01
C ALA A 255 -10.36 7.25 -6.00
N GLU A 256 -9.23 6.66 -6.40
CA GLU A 256 -8.02 6.63 -5.59
C GLU A 256 -7.33 7.99 -5.52
N PHE A 257 -7.31 8.75 -6.61
CA PHE A 257 -6.78 10.11 -6.59
C PHE A 257 -7.60 11.00 -5.65
N GLU A 258 -8.93 10.95 -5.73
CA GLU A 258 -9.82 11.65 -4.79
C GLU A 258 -9.65 11.15 -3.34
N TYR A 259 -9.40 9.85 -3.14
CA TYR A 259 -9.05 9.33 -1.82
C TYR A 259 -7.79 10.00 -1.27
N THR A 260 -6.74 10.19 -2.08
CA THR A 260 -5.53 10.91 -1.63
C THR A 260 -5.82 12.36 -1.28
N THR A 261 -6.63 13.06 -2.08
CA THR A 261 -7.07 14.44 -1.81
C THR A 261 -7.72 14.54 -0.42
N ARG A 262 -8.66 13.63 -0.11
CA ARG A 262 -9.32 13.59 1.20
C ARG A 262 -8.33 13.31 2.34
N MET A 263 -7.41 12.37 2.15
CA MET A 263 -6.42 12.02 3.17
C MET A 263 -5.43 13.14 3.45
N ILE A 264 -5.06 13.93 2.43
CA ILE A 264 -4.20 15.13 2.56
C ILE A 264 -4.95 16.24 3.29
N ARG A 265 -6.20 16.53 2.91
CA ARG A 265 -7.03 17.55 3.59
C ARG A 265 -7.26 17.24 5.07
N MET A 266 -7.30 15.97 5.44
CA MET A 266 -7.41 15.56 6.85
C MET A 266 -6.10 15.72 7.63
N ASP A 267 -4.96 15.64 6.96
CA ASP A 267 -3.64 15.75 7.56
C ASP A 267 -2.57 16.06 6.51
N LEU A 268 -2.07 17.29 6.52
CA LEU A 268 -1.00 17.73 5.62
C LEU A 268 0.31 16.96 5.87
N SER A 269 0.52 16.46 7.09
CA SER A 269 1.68 15.63 7.47
C SER A 269 1.63 14.19 6.96
N ASN A 270 0.60 13.82 6.19
CA ASN A 270 0.41 12.45 5.73
C ASN A 270 1.27 12.14 4.50
N PHE A 271 2.55 11.86 4.73
CA PHE A 271 3.50 11.44 3.68
C PHE A 271 2.98 10.30 2.80
N SER A 272 2.24 9.34 3.39
CA SER A 272 1.74 8.19 2.62
C SER A 272 0.66 8.59 1.62
N ALA A 273 -0.14 9.62 1.91
CA ALA A 273 -1.12 10.16 0.98
C ALA A 273 -0.45 10.94 -0.15
N TRP A 274 0.50 11.84 0.16
CA TRP A 274 1.31 12.54 -0.83
C TRP A 274 2.07 11.60 -1.76
N HIS A 275 2.71 10.58 -1.19
CA HIS A 275 3.39 9.55 -1.97
C HIS A 275 2.42 8.76 -2.86
N SER A 276 1.25 8.37 -2.35
CA SER A 276 0.26 7.65 -3.16
C SER A 276 -0.27 8.54 -4.29
N ARG A 277 -0.46 9.85 -4.02
CA ARG A 277 -0.87 10.83 -5.02
C ARG A 277 0.14 10.94 -6.15
N SER A 278 1.42 11.11 -5.85
CA SER A 278 2.48 11.23 -6.87
C SER A 278 2.59 10.00 -7.77
N LYS A 279 2.27 8.80 -7.26
CA LYS A 279 2.25 7.56 -8.06
C LYS A 279 1.00 7.41 -8.94
N LEU A 280 -0.11 8.05 -8.58
CA LEU A 280 -1.36 7.98 -9.35
C LEU A 280 -1.39 8.97 -10.52
N ILE A 281 -0.77 10.14 -10.37
CA ILE A 281 -0.87 11.24 -11.35
C ILE A 281 -0.51 10.82 -12.79
N PRO A 282 0.60 10.11 -13.06
CA PRO A 282 0.93 9.74 -14.45
C PRO A 282 -0.19 8.93 -15.11
N ARG A 283 -0.67 7.88 -14.43
CA ARG A 283 -1.77 7.05 -14.90
C ARG A 283 -3.07 7.84 -15.05
N LEU A 284 -3.36 8.73 -14.11
CA LEU A 284 -4.55 9.58 -14.15
C LEU A 284 -4.59 10.46 -15.41
N LEU A 285 -3.49 11.14 -15.72
CA LEU A 285 -3.39 12.01 -16.89
C LEU A 285 -3.44 11.23 -18.20
N ASP A 286 -2.79 10.06 -18.24
CA ASP A 286 -2.80 9.18 -19.41
C ASP A 286 -4.20 8.63 -19.69
N GLU A 287 -4.91 8.14 -18.67
CA GLU A 287 -6.28 7.61 -18.81
C GLU A 287 -7.31 8.70 -19.14
N ARG A 288 -7.08 9.94 -18.72
CA ARG A 288 -7.88 11.10 -19.15
C ARG A 288 -7.62 11.51 -20.59
N GLY A 289 -6.57 11.00 -21.24
CA GLY A 289 -6.13 11.48 -22.55
C GLY A 289 -5.70 12.95 -22.51
N ALA A 290 -5.12 13.39 -21.40
CA ALA A 290 -4.80 14.79 -21.15
C ALA A 290 -3.79 15.32 -22.16
N ASP A 291 -4.17 16.39 -22.87
CA ASP A 291 -3.30 17.15 -23.75
C ASP A 291 -2.32 18.05 -22.96
N ASP A 292 -1.40 18.69 -23.67
CA ASP A 292 -0.34 19.50 -23.05
C ASP A 292 -0.91 20.68 -22.24
N SER A 293 -2.00 21.30 -22.69
CA SER A 293 -2.67 22.38 -21.98
C SER A 293 -3.28 21.89 -20.67
N THR A 294 -3.93 20.72 -20.69
CA THR A 294 -4.52 20.09 -19.51
C THR A 294 -3.45 19.68 -18.51
N ARG A 295 -2.34 19.12 -18.99
CA ARG A 295 -1.19 18.74 -18.16
C ARG A 295 -0.53 19.94 -17.49
N LYS A 296 -0.41 21.05 -18.22
CA LYS A 296 0.06 22.33 -17.67
C LYS A 296 -0.85 22.82 -16.54
N GLY A 297 -2.14 22.92 -16.80
CA GLY A 297 -3.12 23.36 -15.79
C GLY A 297 -3.12 22.48 -14.56
N PHE A 298 -2.98 21.17 -14.74
CA PHE A 298 -2.87 20.22 -13.63
C PHE A 298 -1.61 20.45 -12.79
N LEU A 299 -0.45 20.71 -13.42
CA LEU A 299 0.77 21.05 -12.69
C LEU A 299 0.60 22.36 -11.90
N ASP A 300 -0.02 23.38 -12.50
CA ASP A 300 -0.30 24.65 -11.82
C ASP A 300 -1.18 24.46 -10.58
N GLU A 301 -2.20 23.61 -10.66
CA GLU A 301 -3.06 23.25 -9.52
C GLU A 301 -2.28 22.52 -8.42
N GLU A 302 -1.43 21.55 -8.77
CA GLU A 302 -0.62 20.81 -7.78
C GLU A 302 0.45 21.68 -7.12
N LEU A 303 1.10 22.59 -7.86
CA LEU A 303 2.01 23.58 -7.32
C LEU A 303 1.29 24.59 -6.41
N GLY A 304 0.09 25.03 -6.80
CA GLY A 304 -0.78 25.84 -5.94
C GLY A 304 -1.10 25.16 -4.62
N LEU A 305 -1.57 23.91 -4.68
CA LEU A 305 -1.91 23.10 -3.51
C LEU A 305 -0.73 22.95 -2.54
N ILE A 306 0.46 22.63 -3.06
CA ILE A 306 1.62 22.40 -2.19
C ILE A 306 2.18 23.71 -1.61
N ARG A 307 2.11 24.83 -2.35
CA ARG A 307 2.49 26.16 -1.82
C ARG A 307 1.58 26.57 -0.67
N GLU A 308 0.27 26.39 -0.81
CA GLU A 308 -0.68 26.64 0.30
C GLU A 308 -0.37 25.80 1.53
N ALA A 309 0.02 24.52 1.34
CA ALA A 309 0.41 23.65 2.44
C ALA A 309 1.74 24.10 3.08
N LEU A 310 2.73 24.52 2.27
CA LEU A 310 4.02 25.01 2.76
C LEU A 310 3.90 26.34 3.51
N ASN A 311 2.93 27.19 3.16
CA ASN A 311 2.63 28.42 3.91
C ASN A 311 2.11 28.17 5.33
N VAL A 312 1.67 26.95 5.67
CA VAL A 312 1.11 26.63 6.99
C VAL A 312 1.90 25.58 7.77
N GLY A 313 2.76 24.81 7.11
CA GLY A 313 3.56 23.77 7.77
C GLY A 313 4.91 23.52 7.09
N PRO A 314 5.74 24.56 6.86
CA PRO A 314 7.02 24.41 6.18
C PRO A 314 8.02 23.54 6.97
N GLU A 315 7.79 23.26 8.25
CA GLU A 315 8.56 22.30 9.03
C GLU A 315 8.31 20.83 8.64
N ASP A 316 7.21 20.54 7.95
CA ASP A 316 6.83 19.18 7.59
C ASP A 316 7.55 18.71 6.33
N GLN A 317 8.47 17.76 6.52
CA GLN A 317 9.28 17.19 5.44
C GLN A 317 8.45 16.53 4.34
N SER A 318 7.24 16.04 4.63
CA SER A 318 6.41 15.40 3.62
C SER A 318 5.96 16.35 2.53
N LEU A 319 5.75 17.62 2.85
CA LEU A 319 5.38 18.66 1.90
C LEU A 319 6.54 18.92 0.94
N TRP A 320 7.76 19.08 1.47
CA TRP A 320 8.95 19.29 0.66
C TRP A 320 9.28 18.12 -0.25
N TYR A 321 9.08 16.87 0.19
CA TYR A 321 9.25 15.72 -0.71
C TYR A 321 8.23 15.71 -1.86
N TYR A 322 6.99 16.15 -1.60
CA TYR A 322 6.00 16.26 -2.66
C TYR A 322 6.32 17.41 -3.62
N HIS A 323 6.71 18.57 -3.09
CA HIS A 323 7.20 19.70 -3.88
C HIS A 323 8.41 19.28 -4.74
N GLN A 324 9.40 18.62 -4.15
CA GLN A 324 10.57 18.10 -4.86
C GLN A 324 10.16 17.11 -5.96
N PHE A 325 9.16 16.25 -5.74
CA PHE A 325 8.63 15.39 -6.81
C PHE A 325 8.11 16.22 -8.01
N LEU A 326 7.38 17.31 -7.77
CA LEU A 326 6.89 18.18 -8.84
C LEU A 326 8.05 18.88 -9.56
N ILE A 327 9.02 19.41 -8.82
CA ILE A 327 10.22 20.04 -9.40
C ILE A 327 11.05 19.05 -10.22
N LEU A 328 11.24 17.82 -9.75
CA LEU A 328 11.98 16.78 -10.48
C LEU A 328 11.33 16.42 -11.83
N ASN A 329 10.00 16.54 -11.95
CA ASN A 329 9.32 16.38 -13.24
C ASN A 329 9.63 17.51 -14.23
N LEU A 330 10.04 18.69 -13.73
CA LEU A 330 10.46 19.82 -14.54
C LEU A 330 11.95 19.73 -14.91
N VAL A 331 12.82 19.35 -13.96
CA VAL A 331 14.27 19.45 -14.13
C VAL A 331 14.93 18.20 -14.73
N ASN A 332 14.29 17.02 -14.63
CA ASN A 332 14.84 15.75 -15.13
C ASN A 332 13.92 15.08 -16.19
N PRO A 333 13.67 15.72 -17.36
CA PRO A 333 12.72 15.19 -18.34
C PRO A 333 13.27 14.01 -19.18
N VAL A 334 14.59 13.82 -19.26
CA VAL A 334 15.17 12.86 -20.21
C VAL A 334 15.11 11.44 -19.67
N GLY A 335 14.44 10.54 -20.40
CA GLY A 335 14.40 9.10 -20.08
C GLY A 335 13.39 8.69 -19.01
N HIS A 336 12.58 9.63 -18.50
CA HIS A 336 11.57 9.38 -17.47
C HIS A 336 10.21 9.96 -17.88
N PRO A 337 9.08 9.27 -17.58
CA PRO A 337 7.75 9.87 -17.73
C PRO A 337 7.66 11.17 -16.92
N THR A 338 7.38 12.27 -17.58
CA THR A 338 7.19 13.60 -16.96
C THR A 338 5.72 14.01 -17.05
N LEU A 339 5.28 14.79 -16.05
CA LEU A 339 3.96 15.43 -16.06
C LEU A 339 3.76 16.33 -17.28
N THR A 340 4.84 16.97 -17.75
CA THR A 340 4.81 18.03 -18.76
C THR A 340 5.80 17.74 -19.89
N PRO A 341 5.53 16.74 -20.75
CA PRO A 341 6.45 16.32 -21.80
C PRO A 341 6.70 17.40 -22.86
N ALA A 342 5.72 18.26 -23.15
CA ALA A 342 5.82 19.31 -24.17
C ALA A 342 6.42 20.63 -23.68
N PHE A 343 6.78 20.76 -22.40
CA PHE A 343 7.38 22.00 -21.90
C PHE A 343 8.73 22.28 -22.57
N SER A 344 8.87 23.50 -23.09
CA SER A 344 10.14 24.01 -23.58
C SER A 344 11.12 24.21 -22.43
N LEU A 345 12.40 24.43 -22.77
CA LEU A 345 13.39 24.80 -21.77
C LEU A 345 13.02 26.11 -21.07
N GLU A 346 12.49 27.08 -21.81
CA GLU A 346 12.04 28.37 -21.28
C GLU A 346 10.92 28.19 -20.25
N ASP A 347 9.90 27.38 -20.59
CA ASP A 347 8.82 27.06 -19.65
C ASP A 347 9.38 26.46 -18.35
N ARG A 348 10.27 25.47 -18.44
CA ARG A 348 10.87 24.81 -17.27
C ARG A 348 11.63 25.80 -16.40
N VAL A 349 12.43 26.65 -17.01
CA VAL A 349 13.17 27.73 -16.33
C VAL A 349 12.20 28.68 -15.63
N THR A 350 11.16 29.15 -16.31
CA THR A 350 10.15 30.05 -15.73
C THR A 350 9.51 29.46 -14.49
N TYR A 351 9.10 28.18 -14.53
CA TYR A 351 8.51 27.51 -13.38
C TYR A 351 9.51 27.39 -12.22
N VAL A 352 10.72 26.86 -12.46
CA VAL A 352 11.71 26.68 -11.39
C VAL A 352 12.12 28.02 -10.76
N THR A 353 12.32 29.07 -11.57
CA THR A 353 12.61 30.42 -11.06
C THR A 353 11.47 30.96 -10.21
N ARG A 354 10.21 30.78 -10.62
CA ARG A 354 9.05 31.19 -9.81
C ARG A 354 9.02 30.46 -8.48
N GLU A 355 9.17 29.13 -8.48
CA GLU A 355 9.13 28.38 -7.22
C GLU A 355 10.31 28.74 -6.29
N ILE A 356 11.50 29.06 -6.81
CA ILE A 356 12.59 29.61 -5.98
C ILE A 356 12.17 30.94 -5.33
N GLN A 357 11.54 31.83 -6.08
CA GLN A 357 11.07 33.12 -5.56
C GLN A 357 9.99 32.93 -4.48
N ASP A 358 9.00 32.09 -4.74
CA ASP A 358 7.94 31.77 -3.77
C ASP A 358 8.52 31.16 -2.48
N ILE A 359 9.57 30.35 -2.58
CA ILE A 359 10.27 29.78 -1.40
C ILE A 359 11.09 30.85 -0.66
N LYS A 360 11.67 31.83 -1.36
CA LYS A 360 12.36 32.96 -0.70
C LYS A 360 11.37 33.79 0.12
N GLU A 361 10.13 33.96 -0.35
CA GLU A 361 9.08 34.66 0.39
C GLU A 361 8.76 33.95 1.73
N LEU A 362 8.83 32.62 1.79
CA LEU A 362 8.67 31.89 3.05
C LEU A 362 9.70 32.28 4.12
N LEU A 363 10.90 32.76 3.73
CA LEU A 363 11.93 33.18 4.68
C LEU A 363 11.54 34.45 5.45
N GLU A 364 10.55 35.21 5.00
CA GLU A 364 10.04 36.38 5.74
C GLU A 364 9.42 35.98 7.08
N ASP A 365 8.73 34.82 7.11
CA ASP A 365 8.06 34.30 8.30
C ASP A 365 8.81 33.12 8.96
N TYR A 366 9.65 32.40 8.20
CA TYR A 366 10.24 31.12 8.60
C TYR A 366 11.76 31.06 8.41
N ASP A 367 12.52 31.90 9.11
CA ASP A 367 13.98 31.95 8.97
C ASP A 367 14.76 30.85 9.72
N ASP A 368 14.07 30.03 10.52
CA ASP A 368 14.61 28.94 11.33
C ASP A 368 14.28 27.52 10.80
N VAL A 369 13.58 27.44 9.66
CA VAL A 369 13.20 26.17 9.03
C VAL A 369 14.25 25.73 8.02
N LYS A 370 15.06 24.73 8.38
CA LYS A 370 16.15 24.23 7.52
C LYS A 370 15.70 23.76 6.12
N LEU A 371 14.48 23.24 6.00
CA LEU A 371 13.99 22.65 4.75
C LEU A 371 13.80 23.68 3.64
N ILE A 372 13.51 24.94 4.00
CA ILE A 372 13.43 26.07 3.06
C ILE A 372 14.80 26.29 2.42
N TYR A 373 15.86 26.39 3.24
CA TYR A 373 17.22 26.57 2.75
C TYR A 373 17.73 25.35 1.94
N GLU A 374 17.37 24.12 2.35
CA GLU A 374 17.67 22.90 1.56
C GLU A 374 17.03 23.00 0.16
N ALA A 375 15.76 23.40 0.07
CA ALA A 375 15.04 23.54 -1.19
C ALA A 375 15.59 24.67 -2.08
N LEU A 376 15.87 25.85 -1.51
CA LEU A 376 16.47 26.98 -2.24
C LEU A 376 17.80 26.60 -2.87
N LEU A 377 18.64 25.90 -2.11
CA LEU A 377 19.93 25.45 -2.59
C LEU A 377 19.77 24.43 -3.72
N GLU A 378 18.98 23.38 -3.52
CA GLU A 378 18.79 22.33 -4.52
C GLU A 378 18.20 22.90 -5.82
N TYR A 379 17.19 23.77 -5.73
CA TYR A 379 16.48 24.28 -6.91
C TYR A 379 17.30 25.31 -7.67
N THR A 380 18.11 26.12 -6.99
CA THR A 380 19.06 27.03 -7.66
C THR A 380 20.12 26.26 -8.44
N LEU A 381 20.60 25.14 -7.88
CA LEU A 381 21.51 24.24 -8.60
C LEU A 381 20.82 23.59 -9.80
N TYR A 382 19.58 23.12 -9.65
CA TYR A 382 18.82 22.57 -10.80
C TYR A 382 18.56 23.62 -11.88
N LEU A 383 18.31 24.87 -11.51
CA LEU A 383 18.12 25.98 -12.46
C LEU A 383 19.39 26.20 -13.29
N GLY A 384 20.56 26.26 -12.65
CA GLY A 384 21.85 26.37 -13.34
C GLY A 384 22.10 25.19 -14.30
N GLN A 385 21.80 23.97 -13.86
CA GLN A 385 21.92 22.76 -14.68
C GLN A 385 20.97 22.78 -15.88
N LEU A 386 19.70 23.14 -15.69
CA LEU A 386 18.71 23.27 -16.76
C LEU A 386 19.17 24.26 -17.83
N GLN A 387 19.72 25.40 -17.40
CA GLN A 387 20.21 26.44 -18.29
C GLN A 387 21.59 26.14 -18.90
N GLY A 388 22.24 25.03 -18.51
CA GLY A 388 23.57 24.67 -18.98
C GLY A 388 24.66 25.69 -18.61
N ARG A 389 24.45 26.46 -17.53
CA ARG A 389 25.35 27.53 -17.11
C ARG A 389 25.91 27.28 -15.71
N LYS A 390 27.02 27.97 -15.42
CA LYS A 390 27.54 28.05 -14.06
C LYS A 390 26.74 29.07 -13.24
N LEU A 391 26.80 28.91 -11.93
CA LEU A 391 26.26 29.88 -10.98
C LEU A 391 26.93 31.24 -11.19
N ASP A 392 26.13 32.30 -11.20
CA ASP A 392 26.63 33.67 -11.24
C ASP A 392 27.10 34.14 -9.84
N GLY A 393 27.58 35.39 -9.77
CA GLY A 393 28.08 35.94 -8.51
C GLY A 393 27.00 36.05 -7.43
N ALA A 394 25.81 36.51 -7.80
CA ALA A 394 24.71 36.71 -6.86
C ALA A 394 24.20 35.36 -6.32
N GLU A 395 24.04 34.36 -7.19
CA GLU A 395 23.63 33.01 -6.77
C GLU A 395 24.68 32.37 -5.85
N LYS A 396 25.97 32.59 -6.11
CA LYS A 396 27.03 32.08 -5.22
C LYS A 396 26.98 32.72 -3.84
N ASP A 397 26.76 34.03 -3.78
CA ASP A 397 26.63 34.75 -2.52
C ASP A 397 25.41 34.26 -1.74
N GLU A 398 24.27 34.07 -2.40
CA GLU A 398 23.05 33.50 -1.80
C GLU A 398 23.27 32.06 -1.28
N LEU A 399 23.89 31.19 -2.09
CA LEU A 399 24.17 29.81 -1.68
C LEU A 399 25.12 29.76 -0.48
N ALA A 400 26.13 30.63 -0.43
CA ALA A 400 27.04 30.72 0.71
C ALA A 400 26.28 31.11 1.99
N GLU A 401 25.37 32.08 1.91
CA GLU A 401 24.52 32.47 3.05
C GLU A 401 23.61 31.31 3.51
N TRP A 402 22.93 30.65 2.57
CA TRP A 402 22.04 29.53 2.91
C TRP A 402 22.80 28.33 3.49
N LEU A 403 24.00 28.04 3.01
CA LEU A 403 24.84 26.97 3.56
C LEU A 403 25.28 27.26 5.00
N GLN A 404 25.62 28.51 5.30
CA GLN A 404 25.90 28.93 6.68
C GLN A 404 24.68 28.74 7.59
N LYS A 405 23.48 29.11 7.12
CA LYS A 405 22.22 28.88 7.83
C LYS A 405 21.98 27.38 8.05
N LEU A 406 22.13 26.54 7.02
CA LEU A 406 21.99 25.09 7.14
C LEU A 406 22.97 24.47 8.15
N LYS A 407 24.22 24.92 8.17
CA LYS A 407 25.21 24.44 9.16
C LYS A 407 24.83 24.74 10.60
N LYS A 408 24.09 25.84 10.82
CA LYS A 408 23.56 26.22 12.14
C LYS A 408 22.31 25.43 12.48
N LEU A 409 21.37 25.28 11.54
CA LEU A 409 20.07 24.64 11.76
C LEU A 409 20.15 23.11 11.74
N ASP A 410 21.19 22.55 11.14
CA ASP A 410 21.32 21.11 10.92
C ASP A 410 22.73 20.56 11.18
N PRO A 411 23.25 20.72 12.41
CA PRO A 411 24.65 20.42 12.75
C PRO A 411 25.03 18.96 12.52
N MET A 412 24.07 18.03 12.59
CA MET A 412 24.30 16.60 12.36
C MET A 412 24.70 16.27 10.92
N ARG A 413 24.35 17.12 9.93
CA ARG A 413 24.73 16.94 8.52
C ARG A 413 25.78 17.96 8.06
N ASN A 414 26.53 18.61 8.97
CA ASN A 414 27.58 19.58 8.59
C ASN A 414 28.62 19.02 7.62
N GLY A 415 28.94 17.72 7.69
CA GLY A 415 29.81 17.10 6.70
C GLY A 415 29.28 17.22 5.27
N ARG A 416 27.97 16.98 5.07
CA ARG A 416 27.28 17.16 3.77
C ARG A 416 27.33 18.61 3.32
N TRP A 417 27.06 19.57 4.22
CA TRP A 417 27.02 20.99 3.86
C TRP A 417 28.40 21.54 3.47
N THR A 418 29.46 21.13 4.18
CA THR A 418 30.84 21.50 3.84
C THR A 418 31.31 20.88 2.52
N GLU A 419 30.89 19.65 2.22
CA GLU A 419 31.19 19.03 0.92
C GLU A 419 30.53 19.81 -0.23
N LEU A 420 29.26 20.18 -0.05
CA LEU A 420 28.50 20.94 -1.04
C LEU A 420 29.05 22.35 -1.29
N GLU A 421 29.54 23.04 -0.26
CA GLU A 421 30.26 24.31 -0.42
C GLU A 421 31.49 24.16 -1.34
N ARG A 422 32.23 23.06 -1.19
CA ARG A 422 33.40 22.76 -2.03
C ARG A 422 32.98 22.46 -3.47
N GLU A 423 31.94 21.66 -3.67
CA GLU A 423 31.40 21.34 -5.00
C GLU A 423 30.91 22.59 -5.74
N CYS A 424 30.32 23.55 -5.03
CA CYS A 424 29.87 24.83 -5.57
C CYS A 424 31.02 25.83 -5.80
N GLY A 425 32.25 25.50 -5.39
CA GLY A 425 33.41 26.38 -5.50
C GLY A 425 33.31 27.64 -4.62
N LEU A 426 32.67 27.53 -3.45
CA LEU A 426 32.48 28.62 -2.49
C LEU A 426 33.62 28.70 -1.45
N VAL A 427 34.53 27.73 -1.47
CA VAL A 427 35.74 27.69 -0.63
C VAL A 427 36.93 27.44 -1.55
N GLU A 428 38.01 28.20 -1.39
CA GLU A 428 39.25 27.93 -2.10
C GLU A 428 39.77 26.53 -1.71
N MET A 429 40.12 25.70 -2.69
CA MET A 429 40.87 24.48 -2.40
C MET A 429 42.19 24.92 -1.79
N GLU A 430 42.40 24.66 -0.50
CA GLU A 430 43.76 24.66 0.05
C GLU A 430 44.55 23.66 -0.79
N ALA A 431 45.38 24.20 -1.69
CA ALA A 431 46.36 23.43 -2.40
C ALA A 431 47.27 22.84 -1.31
N PHE A 432 47.16 21.53 -1.09
CA PHE A 432 48.17 20.81 -0.35
C PHE A 432 49.46 20.92 -1.18
N GLU A 433 50.27 21.93 -0.85
CA GLU A 433 51.66 22.01 -1.28
C GLU A 433 52.36 20.76 -0.72
N THR A 434 52.78 19.91 -1.65
CA THR A 434 53.51 18.65 -1.46
C THR A 434 54.89 18.83 -0.87
#